data_AF-A0A3D6AI17-F1
#
_entry.id   AF-A0A3D6AI17-F1
#
_cell.length_a   1.000
_cell.length_b   1.000
_cell.length_c   1.000
_cell.angle_alpha   90.00
_cell.angle_beta   90.00
_cell.angle_gamma   90.00
#
_symmetry.space_group_name_H-M   'P 1'
#
loop_
_entity.id
_entity.type
_entity.pdbx_description
1 polymer ?
#
loop_
_entity_poly.entity_id
_entity_poly.type
_entity_poly.pdbx_seq_one_letter_code
_entity_poly.pdbx_strand_id
1 'polypeptide(L)'
;MQTDFFSGADAAAPNRDDAAARAAWLRAELNRHAHAYYVLDNPAIPDAEYDKLFLELSTLEQQHPELCCADSPTLRVGGAPLPEFAPVRHSMPMLSIRTETDTTAGGAIAFDARVRRELGLGADAPPIEYAAELKFDGLAINLRYENGVLVQAATRGDGATGEDVTQNIRTIRQIPLRLNGCEAPALEVRGEVY
;
A
#
# COMPACT_ATOMS: atom_id res chain seq x y z
N MET A 1 11.21 -0.78 -15.78
CA MET A 1 10.05 0.12 -15.98
C MET A 1 9.05 -0.26 -14.92
N GLN A 2 8.89 0.56 -13.88
CA GLN A 2 7.94 0.30 -12.80
C GLN A 2 6.55 0.59 -13.37
N THR A 3 5.70 -0.43 -13.49
CA THR A 3 4.30 -0.23 -13.87
C THR A 3 3.64 0.65 -12.82
N ASP A 4 3.08 1.77 -13.25
CA ASP A 4 2.33 2.67 -12.38
C ASP A 4 0.98 2.01 -12.05
N PHE A 5 0.89 1.44 -10.85
CA PHE A 5 -0.34 0.83 -10.35
C PHE A 5 -1.27 1.85 -9.67
N PHE A 6 -1.00 3.15 -9.78
CA PHE A 6 -1.65 4.18 -8.98
C PHE A 6 -2.42 5.20 -9.82
N SER A 7 -2.06 5.42 -11.08
CA SER A 7 -2.84 6.28 -11.99
C SER A 7 -4.01 5.53 -12.66
N GLY A 8 -5.23 6.01 -12.43
CA GLY A 8 -6.42 5.64 -13.20
C GLY A 8 -6.65 6.59 -14.37
N ALA A 9 -7.31 6.14 -15.44
CA ALA A 9 -7.66 6.99 -16.58
C ALA A 9 -8.79 7.99 -16.23
N ASP A 10 -8.72 9.22 -16.74
CA ASP A 10 -9.79 10.21 -16.61
C ASP A 10 -11.03 9.76 -17.41
N ALA A 11 -12.02 9.20 -16.71
CA ALA A 11 -13.30 8.80 -17.30
C ALA A 11 -14.34 9.91 -17.12
N ALA A 12 -15.12 10.20 -18.17
CA ALA A 12 -16.24 11.13 -18.06
C ALA A 12 -17.28 10.64 -17.03
N ALA A 13 -17.86 11.58 -16.28
CA ALA A 13 -18.88 11.27 -15.27
C ALA A 13 -20.10 10.56 -15.91
N PRO A 14 -20.52 9.39 -15.41
CA PRO A 14 -21.68 8.68 -15.91
C PRO A 14 -22.99 9.39 -15.53
N ASN A 15 -24.10 9.00 -16.17
CA ASN A 15 -25.43 9.48 -15.79
C ASN A 15 -25.72 9.14 -14.31
N ARG A 16 -26.34 10.07 -13.59
CA ARG A 16 -26.67 9.92 -12.16
C ARG A 16 -27.80 8.92 -11.90
N ASP A 17 -28.58 8.57 -12.92
CA ASP A 17 -29.70 7.62 -12.79
C ASP A 17 -29.22 6.16 -12.59
N ASP A 18 -27.97 5.85 -12.95
CA ASP A 18 -27.35 4.55 -12.65
C ASP A 18 -26.47 4.67 -11.40
N ALA A 19 -27.06 4.36 -10.24
CA ALA A 19 -26.39 4.45 -8.94
C ALA A 19 -25.12 3.59 -8.88
N ALA A 20 -25.11 2.42 -9.51
CA ALA A 20 -23.96 1.51 -9.49
C ALA A 20 -22.80 2.07 -10.31
N ALA A 21 -23.08 2.54 -11.54
CA ALA A 21 -22.08 3.18 -12.38
C ALA A 21 -21.54 4.47 -11.73
N ARG A 22 -22.43 5.27 -11.12
CA ARG A 22 -22.04 6.50 -10.43
C ARG A 22 -21.16 6.23 -9.20
N ALA A 23 -21.51 5.26 -8.37
CA ALA A 23 -20.70 4.88 -7.21
C ALA A 23 -19.33 4.32 -7.63
N ALA A 24 -19.26 3.51 -8.69
CA ALA A 24 -17.99 3.03 -9.25
C ALA A 24 -17.10 4.20 -9.72
N TRP A 25 -17.67 5.15 -10.46
CA TRP A 25 -16.95 6.35 -10.91
C TRP A 25 -16.47 7.22 -9.74
N LEU A 26 -17.33 7.49 -8.75
CA LEU A 26 -16.98 8.29 -7.58
C LEU A 26 -15.83 7.66 -6.77
N ARG A 27 -15.85 6.32 -6.59
CA ARG A 27 -14.74 5.62 -5.92
C ARG A 27 -13.43 5.77 -6.67
N ALA A 28 -13.45 5.60 -8.00
CA ALA A 28 -12.25 5.76 -8.83
C ALA A 28 -11.70 7.19 -8.71
N GLU A 29 -12.58 8.20 -8.81
CA GLU A 29 -12.18 9.60 -8.80
C GLU A 29 -11.68 10.06 -7.43
N LEU A 30 -12.36 9.67 -6.34
CA LEU A 30 -11.89 9.93 -4.98
C LEU A 30 -10.54 9.27 -4.70
N ASN A 31 -10.34 8.02 -5.12
CA ASN A 31 -9.04 7.35 -4.95
C ASN A 31 -7.93 8.04 -5.75
N ARG A 32 -8.22 8.49 -6.98
CA ARG A 32 -7.28 9.25 -7.81
C ARG A 32 -6.87 10.57 -7.16
N HIS A 33 -7.84 11.34 -6.68
CA HIS A 33 -7.57 12.59 -5.98
C HIS A 33 -6.85 12.38 -4.64
N ALA A 34 -7.23 11.34 -3.89
CA ALA A 34 -6.54 10.99 -2.65
C ALA A 34 -5.07 10.61 -2.92
N HIS A 35 -4.80 9.85 -3.98
CA HIS A 35 -3.42 9.53 -4.38
C HIS A 35 -2.63 10.80 -4.74
N ALA A 36 -3.22 11.67 -5.56
CA ALA A 36 -2.60 12.93 -5.95
C ALA A 36 -2.28 13.83 -4.74
N TYR A 37 -3.20 13.88 -3.77
CA TYR A 37 -3.04 14.68 -2.54
C TYR A 37 -2.03 14.06 -1.57
N TYR A 38 -2.22 12.80 -1.16
CA TYR A 38 -1.49 12.21 -0.03
C TYR A 38 -0.16 11.55 -0.42
N VAL A 39 -0.01 11.11 -1.67
CA VAL A 39 1.17 10.39 -2.15
C VAL A 39 2.04 11.26 -3.04
N LEU A 40 1.42 11.98 -3.98
CA LEU A 40 2.17 12.81 -4.94
C LEU A 40 2.42 14.25 -4.47
N ASP A 41 1.79 14.68 -3.39
CA ASP A 41 1.81 16.07 -2.91
C ASP A 41 1.46 17.09 -4.03
N ASN A 42 0.51 16.70 -4.89
CA ASN A 42 0.11 17.44 -6.08
C ASN A 42 -1.42 17.38 -6.27
N PRO A 43 -2.20 18.04 -5.41
CA PRO A 43 -3.65 17.97 -5.45
C PRO A 43 -4.23 18.54 -6.76
N ALA A 44 -5.09 17.76 -7.41
CA ALA A 44 -5.70 18.15 -8.69
C ALA A 44 -6.98 19.00 -8.53
N ILE A 45 -7.66 18.90 -7.38
CA ILE A 45 -8.89 19.64 -7.07
C ILE A 45 -8.84 20.22 -5.65
N PRO A 46 -9.59 21.29 -5.35
CA PRO A 46 -9.72 21.81 -3.99
C PRO A 46 -10.48 20.85 -3.07
N ASP A 47 -10.20 20.91 -1.77
CA ASP A 47 -10.84 20.08 -0.73
C ASP A 47 -12.37 20.13 -0.78
N ALA A 48 -12.96 21.31 -1.01
CA ALA A 48 -14.41 21.47 -1.09
C ALA A 48 -15.05 20.70 -2.26
N GLU A 49 -14.33 20.48 -3.36
CA GLU A 49 -14.82 19.64 -4.47
C GLU A 49 -14.67 18.16 -4.14
N TYR A 50 -13.57 17.77 -3.49
CA TYR A 50 -13.38 16.41 -2.99
C TYR A 50 -14.50 16.02 -2.01
N ASP A 51 -14.81 16.90 -1.06
CA ASP A 51 -15.85 16.69 -0.05
C ASP A 51 -17.24 16.52 -0.66
N LYS A 52 -17.56 17.25 -1.74
CA LYS A 52 -18.82 17.07 -2.48
C LYS A 52 -18.91 15.68 -3.11
N LEU A 53 -17.84 15.21 -3.76
CA LEU A 53 -17.79 13.87 -4.34
C LEU A 53 -17.90 12.79 -3.25
N PHE A 54 -17.23 13.00 -2.12
CA PHE A 54 -17.28 12.08 -0.98
C PHE A 54 -18.68 12.00 -0.36
N LEU A 55 -19.34 13.14 -0.17
CA LEU A 55 -20.71 13.21 0.34
C LEU A 55 -21.70 12.52 -0.60
N GLU A 56 -21.52 12.69 -1.92
CA GLU A 56 -22.34 12.01 -2.93
C GLU A 56 -22.18 10.49 -2.84
N LEU A 57 -20.95 9.99 -2.77
CA LEU A 57 -20.69 8.55 -2.61
C LEU A 57 -21.27 8.00 -1.31
N SER A 58 -21.03 8.69 -0.20
CA SER A 58 -21.56 8.31 1.11
C SER A 58 -23.09 8.25 1.12
N THR A 59 -23.75 9.20 0.46
CA THR A 59 -25.21 9.21 0.32
C THR A 59 -25.70 8.03 -0.51
N LEU A 60 -25.04 7.73 -1.63
CA LEU A 60 -25.39 6.59 -2.48
C LEU A 60 -25.22 5.26 -1.73
N GLU A 61 -24.13 5.06 -1.00
CA GLU A 61 -23.89 3.84 -0.24
C GLU A 61 -24.87 3.68 0.96
N GLN A 62 -25.35 4.79 1.53
CA GLN A 62 -26.40 4.75 2.55
C GLN A 62 -27.76 4.36 1.95
N GLN A 63 -28.09 4.84 0.76
CA GLN A 63 -29.34 4.52 0.05
C GLN A 63 -29.32 3.12 -0.58
N HIS A 64 -28.14 2.67 -0.98
CA HIS A 64 -27.88 1.41 -1.65
C HIS A 64 -26.75 0.65 -0.93
N PRO A 65 -27.02 0.01 0.22
CA PRO A 65 -26.00 -0.70 0.99
C PRO A 65 -25.25 -1.78 0.19
N GLU A 66 -25.89 -2.35 -0.83
CA GLU A 66 -25.31 -3.30 -1.77
C GLU A 66 -24.17 -2.73 -2.62
N LEU A 67 -24.06 -1.40 -2.73
CA LEU A 67 -22.98 -0.73 -3.45
C LEU A 67 -21.73 -0.56 -2.60
N CYS A 68 -21.81 -0.71 -1.29
CA CYS A 68 -20.67 -0.61 -0.40
C CYS A 68 -19.67 -1.75 -0.68
N CYS A 69 -18.39 -1.42 -0.83
CA CYS A 69 -17.33 -2.38 -1.14
C CYS A 69 -16.13 -2.18 -0.23
N ALA A 70 -15.30 -3.22 -0.08
CA ALA A 70 -14.15 -3.22 0.82
C ALA A 70 -13.10 -2.12 0.50
N ASP A 71 -13.08 -1.62 -0.73
CA ASP A 71 -12.19 -0.56 -1.21
C ASP A 71 -12.84 0.82 -1.32
N SER A 72 -14.02 1.01 -0.73
CA SER A 72 -14.67 2.32 -0.74
C SER A 72 -13.92 3.32 0.16
N PRO A 73 -13.62 4.54 -0.32
CA PRO A 73 -13.01 5.60 0.49
C PRO A 73 -13.81 5.97 1.74
N THR A 74 -15.12 5.71 1.75
CA THR A 74 -16.01 5.97 2.89
C THR A 74 -15.70 5.07 4.10
N LEU A 75 -15.10 3.89 3.85
CA LEU A 75 -14.70 2.94 4.88
C LEU A 75 -13.35 3.28 5.54
N ARG A 76 -12.68 4.36 5.13
CA ARG A 76 -11.41 4.78 5.74
C ARG A 76 -11.57 5.49 7.08
N VAL A 77 -12.80 5.80 7.49
CA VAL A 77 -13.05 6.44 8.79
C VAL A 77 -12.86 5.39 9.89
N GLY A 78 -11.91 5.64 10.80
CA GLY A 78 -11.66 4.76 11.93
C GLY A 78 -12.92 4.61 12.81
N GLY A 79 -13.13 3.39 13.29
CA GLY A 79 -14.16 3.06 14.28
C GLY A 79 -13.60 2.97 15.69
N ALA A 80 -14.35 2.32 16.59
CA ALA A 80 -13.83 1.96 17.90
C ALA A 80 -12.60 1.02 17.77
N PRO A 81 -11.59 1.14 18.65
CA PRO A 81 -10.47 0.20 18.67
C PRO A 81 -10.96 -1.24 18.83
N LEU A 82 -10.32 -2.17 18.11
CA LEU A 82 -10.58 -3.59 18.33
C LEU A 82 -10.08 -3.98 19.73
N PRO A 83 -10.84 -4.82 20.47
CA PRO A 83 -10.44 -5.29 21.78
C PRO A 83 -9.23 -6.24 21.73
N GLU A 84 -9.03 -6.92 20.60
CA GLU A 84 -7.94 -7.87 20.36
C GLU A 84 -7.65 -7.95 18.86
N PHE A 85 -6.39 -8.23 18.51
CA PHE A 85 -5.98 -8.49 17.13
C PHE A 85 -5.86 -9.99 16.86
N ALA A 86 -6.42 -10.45 15.75
CA ALA A 86 -6.32 -11.84 15.35
C ALA A 86 -4.91 -12.16 14.83
N PRO A 87 -4.34 -13.35 15.13
CA PRO A 87 -3.05 -13.75 14.58
C PRO A 87 -3.16 -14.03 13.08
N VAL A 88 -2.17 -13.55 12.31
CA VAL A 88 -2.07 -13.75 10.87
C VAL A 88 -0.75 -14.44 10.55
N ARG A 89 -0.82 -15.62 9.95
CA ARG A 89 0.37 -16.32 9.46
C ARG A 89 0.79 -15.76 8.10
N HIS A 90 2.03 -15.30 8.01
CA HIS A 90 2.57 -14.80 6.75
C HIS A 90 2.75 -15.94 5.75
N SER A 91 2.40 -15.72 4.48
CA SER A 91 2.58 -16.72 3.42
C SER A 91 4.06 -17.01 3.17
N MET A 92 4.90 -15.98 3.29
CA MET A 92 6.36 -16.06 3.32
C MET A 92 6.89 -15.37 4.58
N PRO A 93 7.90 -15.91 5.27
CA PRO A 93 8.46 -15.24 6.45
C PRO A 93 8.95 -13.81 6.16
N MET A 94 8.75 -12.90 7.11
CA MET A 94 9.29 -11.55 7.15
C MET A 94 10.62 -11.56 7.92
N LEU A 95 11.72 -11.64 7.18
CA LEU A 95 13.07 -11.74 7.72
C LEU A 95 13.59 -10.39 8.23
N SER A 96 14.54 -10.45 9.16
CA SER A 96 15.39 -9.31 9.51
C SER A 96 16.58 -9.19 8.56
N ILE A 97 17.07 -7.98 8.38
CA ILE A 97 18.35 -7.72 7.72
C ILE A 97 19.50 -7.75 8.72
N ARG A 98 20.71 -8.08 8.26
CA ARG A 98 21.92 -7.98 9.07
C ARG A 98 22.39 -6.52 9.11
N THR A 99 22.50 -5.96 10.30
CA THR A 99 23.05 -4.60 10.50
C THR A 99 24.57 -4.61 10.40
N GLU A 100 25.12 -3.70 9.60
CA GLU A 100 26.53 -3.32 9.66
C GLU A 100 26.70 -2.19 10.67
N THR A 101 27.65 -2.35 11.60
CA THR A 101 27.87 -1.40 12.69
C THR A 101 29.07 -0.50 12.44
N ASP A 102 29.94 -0.84 11.49
CA ASP A 102 30.99 0.06 11.02
C ASP A 102 30.36 1.18 10.18
N THR A 103 30.39 2.39 10.71
CA THR A 103 29.84 3.60 10.08
C THR A 103 30.80 4.26 9.09
N THR A 104 31.98 3.68 8.86
CA THR A 104 32.94 4.13 7.85
C THR A 104 32.71 3.43 6.50
N ALA A 105 33.46 3.85 5.48
CA ALA A 105 33.47 3.15 4.19
C ALA A 105 33.92 1.67 4.30
N GLY A 106 34.64 1.32 5.37
CA GLY A 106 35.12 -0.05 5.61
C GLY A 106 33.99 -1.08 5.71
N GLY A 107 32.88 -0.74 6.37
CA GLY A 107 31.72 -1.61 6.51
C GLY A 107 31.11 -1.99 5.16
N ALA A 108 30.92 -1.00 4.28
CA ALA A 108 30.41 -1.23 2.93
C ALA A 108 31.37 -2.08 2.07
N ILE A 109 32.67 -1.84 2.16
CA ILE A 109 33.70 -2.63 1.45
C ILE A 109 33.69 -4.08 1.93
N ALA A 110 33.58 -4.31 3.25
CA ALA A 110 33.52 -5.65 3.82
C ALA A 110 32.23 -6.39 3.43
N PHE A 111 31.10 -5.66 3.35
CA PHE A 111 29.84 -6.17 2.84
C PHE A 111 29.98 -6.63 1.37
N ASP A 112 30.52 -5.78 0.49
CA ASP A 112 30.72 -6.11 -0.93
C ASP A 112 31.63 -7.34 -1.11
N ALA A 113 32.73 -7.38 -0.38
CA ALA A 113 33.65 -8.53 -0.42
C ALA A 113 32.96 -9.84 0.00
N ARG A 114 32.03 -9.80 0.97
CA ARG A 114 31.23 -10.95 1.37
C ARG A 114 30.25 -11.37 0.27
N VAL A 115 29.51 -10.42 -0.29
CA VAL A 115 28.54 -10.69 -1.37
C VAL A 115 29.25 -11.31 -2.59
N ARG A 116 30.37 -10.72 -3.03
CA ARG A 116 31.17 -11.26 -4.15
C ARG A 116 31.61 -12.69 -3.91
N ARG A 117 32.07 -13.02 -2.70
CA ARG A 117 32.48 -14.38 -2.34
C ARG A 117 31.30 -15.35 -2.35
N GLU A 118 30.15 -14.96 -1.82
CA GLU A 118 28.94 -15.80 -1.80
C GLU A 118 28.37 -16.04 -3.21
N LEU A 119 28.55 -15.08 -4.11
CA LEU A 119 28.20 -15.21 -5.53
C LEU A 119 29.29 -15.91 -6.39
N GLY A 120 30.45 -16.24 -5.80
CA GLY A 120 31.57 -16.85 -6.52
C GLY A 120 32.24 -15.94 -7.55
N LEU A 121 32.18 -14.63 -7.37
CA LEU A 121 32.75 -13.64 -8.29
C LEU A 121 34.26 -13.50 -8.07
N GLY A 122 35.03 -13.63 -9.16
CA GLY A 122 36.48 -13.41 -9.17
C GLY A 122 36.87 -11.93 -9.13
N ALA A 123 38.17 -11.66 -9.02
CA ALA A 123 38.71 -10.30 -8.96
C ALA A 123 38.40 -9.46 -10.21
N ASP A 124 38.32 -10.10 -11.39
CA ASP A 124 38.05 -9.43 -12.67
C ASP A 124 36.55 -9.30 -12.97
N ALA A 125 35.68 -9.75 -12.06
CA ALA A 125 34.24 -9.64 -12.24
C ALA A 125 33.79 -8.16 -12.16
N PRO A 126 32.82 -7.75 -12.99
CA PRO A 126 32.32 -6.38 -12.99
C PRO A 126 31.80 -5.95 -11.60
N PRO A 127 31.72 -4.63 -11.33
CA PRO A 127 31.06 -4.10 -10.14
C PRO A 127 29.63 -4.62 -9.96
N ILE A 128 29.25 -4.91 -8.71
CA ILE A 128 27.87 -5.22 -8.35
C ILE A 128 27.11 -3.89 -8.24
N GLU A 129 25.95 -3.82 -8.87
CA GLU A 129 25.01 -2.71 -8.67
C GLU A 129 24.18 -2.97 -7.42
N TYR A 130 24.09 -1.97 -6.54
CA TYR A 130 23.32 -2.03 -5.30
C TYR A 130 22.18 -1.01 -5.34
N ALA A 131 20.98 -1.45 -4.97
CA ALA A 131 19.89 -0.54 -4.62
C ALA A 131 20.08 -0.10 -3.17
N ALA A 132 20.25 1.20 -2.95
CA ALA A 132 20.38 1.79 -1.62
C ALA A 132 19.10 2.56 -1.28
N GLU A 133 18.42 2.13 -0.23
CA GLU A 133 17.18 2.73 0.26
C GLU A 133 17.37 3.23 1.69
N LEU A 134 16.61 4.24 2.10
CA LEU A 134 16.60 4.69 3.49
C LEU A 134 15.99 3.61 4.37
N LYS A 135 16.66 3.31 5.48
CA LYS A 135 16.08 2.47 6.52
C LYS A 135 15.14 3.31 7.38
N PHE A 136 13.84 3.12 7.20
CA PHE A 136 12.84 3.69 8.10
C PHE A 136 12.92 3.00 9.48
N ASP A 137 12.53 3.75 10.51
CA ASP A 137 12.47 3.28 11.89
C ASP A 137 11.02 3.31 12.35
N GLY A 138 10.29 2.23 12.03
CA GLY A 138 8.88 2.11 12.28
C GLY A 138 8.46 0.65 12.49
N LEU A 139 7.20 0.37 12.16
CA LEU A 139 6.63 -0.96 12.25
C LEU A 139 6.54 -1.60 10.87
N ALA A 140 7.25 -2.71 10.69
CA ALA A 140 7.16 -3.50 9.46
C ALA A 140 5.73 -4.06 9.28
N ILE A 141 5.17 -3.81 8.10
CA ILE A 141 3.81 -4.19 7.71
C ILE A 141 3.82 -5.06 6.45
N ASN A 142 2.91 -6.03 6.39
CA ASN A 142 2.57 -6.78 5.17
C ASN A 142 1.15 -6.38 4.74
N LEU A 143 1.00 -6.00 3.46
CA LEU A 143 -0.27 -5.67 2.83
C LEU A 143 -0.60 -6.70 1.77
N ARG A 144 -1.69 -7.43 1.95
CA ARG A 144 -2.18 -8.41 0.99
C ARG A 144 -3.30 -7.81 0.14
N TYR A 145 -3.06 -7.79 -1.16
CA TYR A 145 -4.03 -7.42 -2.18
C TYR A 145 -4.48 -8.67 -2.93
N GLU A 146 -5.80 -8.80 -3.14
CA GLU A 146 -6.37 -9.84 -4.01
C GLU A 146 -7.16 -9.17 -5.13
N ASN A 147 -6.84 -9.52 -6.37
CA ASN A 147 -7.37 -8.84 -7.57
C ASN A 147 -7.25 -7.31 -7.47
N GLY A 148 -6.10 -6.85 -6.94
CA GLY A 148 -5.80 -5.44 -6.71
C GLY A 148 -6.48 -4.80 -5.49
N VAL A 149 -7.37 -5.48 -4.74
CA VAL A 149 -8.06 -4.90 -3.56
C VAL A 149 -7.36 -5.29 -2.27
N LEU A 150 -7.15 -4.33 -1.37
CA LEU A 150 -6.59 -4.57 -0.04
C LEU A 150 -7.55 -5.41 0.82
N VAL A 151 -7.19 -6.67 1.03
CA VAL A 151 -8.00 -7.63 1.80
C VAL A 151 -7.49 -7.86 3.21
N GLN A 152 -6.18 -7.73 3.45
CA GLN A 152 -5.59 -7.94 4.76
C GLN A 152 -4.32 -7.11 4.93
N ALA A 153 -4.08 -6.62 6.15
CA ALA A 153 -2.79 -6.09 6.57
C ALA A 153 -2.37 -6.71 7.90
N ALA A 154 -1.09 -7.06 8.01
CA ALA A 154 -0.54 -7.73 9.19
C ALA A 154 0.78 -7.12 9.64
N THR A 155 0.96 -7.00 10.95
CA THR A 155 2.27 -6.64 11.54
C THR A 155 3.31 -7.73 11.27
N ARG A 156 4.60 -7.42 11.45
CA ARG A 156 5.65 -8.44 11.35
C ARG A 156 5.51 -9.55 12.41
N GLY A 157 5.20 -9.18 13.65
CA GLY A 157 5.25 -10.07 14.81
C GLY A 157 6.60 -10.76 14.95
N ASP A 158 6.61 -12.09 15.03
CA ASP A 158 7.84 -12.90 15.13
C ASP A 158 8.53 -13.15 13.76
N GLY A 159 7.94 -12.62 12.67
CA GLY A 159 8.37 -12.84 11.30
C GLY A 159 7.66 -13.99 10.59
N ALA A 160 7.05 -14.93 11.31
CA ALA A 160 6.20 -15.98 10.75
C ALA A 160 4.71 -15.70 10.98
N THR A 161 4.37 -15.11 12.12
CA THR A 161 3.01 -14.74 12.53
C THR A 161 3.00 -13.31 13.05
N GLY A 162 2.08 -12.51 12.54
CA GLY A 162 1.79 -11.15 12.98
C GLY A 162 0.36 -11.00 13.50
N GLU A 163 -0.08 -9.76 13.61
CA GLU A 163 -1.42 -9.37 14.07
C GLU A 163 -2.19 -8.70 12.93
N ASP A 164 -3.48 -9.03 12.75
CA ASP A 164 -4.35 -8.40 11.77
C ASP A 164 -4.65 -6.97 12.18
N VAL A 165 -4.11 -6.02 11.42
CA VAL A 165 -4.28 -4.57 11.63
C VAL A 165 -4.96 -3.90 10.43
N THR A 166 -5.74 -4.68 9.66
CA THR A 166 -6.37 -4.22 8.41
C THR A 166 -7.19 -2.94 8.59
N GLN A 167 -7.97 -2.84 9.68
CA GLN A 167 -8.79 -1.67 9.94
C GLN A 167 -7.94 -0.41 10.21
N ASN A 168 -6.88 -0.55 11.01
CA ASN A 168 -5.94 0.53 11.29
C ASN A 168 -5.26 1.01 10.00
N ILE A 169 -4.78 0.07 9.19
CA ILE A 169 -4.09 0.36 7.94
C ILE A 169 -4.99 1.08 6.92
N ARG A 170 -6.28 0.74 6.84
CA ARG A 170 -7.23 1.43 5.95
C ARG A 170 -7.34 2.93 6.24
N THR A 171 -7.10 3.36 7.48
CA THR A 171 -7.13 4.78 7.85
C THR A 171 -5.94 5.58 7.30
N ILE A 172 -4.83 4.91 6.96
CA ILE A 172 -3.62 5.55 6.41
C ILE A 172 -3.88 5.90 4.94
N ARG A 173 -4.01 7.19 4.66
CA ARG A 173 -4.44 7.69 3.35
C ARG A 173 -3.45 7.44 2.21
N GLN A 174 -2.17 7.29 2.54
CA GLN A 174 -1.11 6.95 1.60
C GLN A 174 -1.17 5.49 1.12
N ILE A 175 -1.82 4.61 1.88
CA ILE A 175 -1.97 3.20 1.49
C ILE A 175 -3.20 3.08 0.61
N PRO A 176 -3.08 2.63 -0.66
CA PRO A 176 -4.23 2.49 -1.54
C PRO A 176 -5.13 1.33 -1.10
N LEU A 177 -6.45 1.50 -1.22
CA LEU A 177 -7.38 0.37 -1.00
C LEU A 177 -7.51 -0.51 -2.25
N ARG A 178 -7.19 0.05 -3.41
CA ARG A 178 -7.15 -0.65 -4.70
C ARG A 178 -5.90 -0.23 -5.48
N LEU A 179 -5.21 -1.21 -6.05
CA LEU A 179 -4.17 -1.05 -7.05
C LEU A 179 -4.81 -1.04 -8.44
N ASN A 180 -4.50 -0.02 -9.22
CA ASN A 180 -4.91 0.10 -10.63
C ASN A 180 -4.01 -0.77 -11.49
N GLY A 181 -4.56 -1.53 -12.44
CA GLY A 181 -3.74 -2.33 -13.37
C GLY A 181 -3.01 -3.54 -12.75
N CYS A 182 -3.34 -3.93 -11.52
CA CYS A 182 -2.80 -5.16 -10.94
C CYS A 182 -3.48 -6.40 -11.54
N GLU A 183 -2.73 -7.15 -12.36
CA GLU A 183 -3.21 -8.41 -12.97
C GLU A 183 -2.95 -9.65 -12.10
N ALA A 184 -2.17 -9.50 -11.02
CA ALA A 184 -1.86 -10.61 -10.13
C ALA A 184 -3.11 -11.01 -9.31
N PRO A 185 -3.43 -12.31 -9.19
CA PRO A 185 -4.57 -12.76 -8.39
C PRO A 185 -4.37 -12.46 -6.90
N ALA A 186 -3.11 -12.51 -6.43
CA ALA A 186 -2.70 -12.09 -5.10
C ALA A 186 -1.33 -11.41 -5.14
N LEU A 187 -1.16 -10.35 -4.36
CA LEU A 187 0.10 -9.61 -4.20
C LEU A 187 0.30 -9.26 -2.73
N GLU A 188 1.48 -9.56 -2.19
CA GLU A 188 1.91 -9.07 -0.87
C GLU A 188 2.95 -7.96 -1.04
N VAL A 189 2.65 -6.78 -0.50
CA VAL A 189 3.55 -5.63 -0.47
C VAL A 189 4.02 -5.43 0.97
N ARG A 190 5.32 -5.24 1.16
CA ARG A 190 5.92 -5.06 2.49
C ARG A 190 6.57 -3.69 2.59
N GLY A 191 6.47 -3.08 3.76
CA GLY A 191 7.04 -1.76 4.01
C GLY A 191 7.03 -1.43 5.49
N GLU A 192 7.20 -0.16 5.80
CA GLU A 192 7.25 0.37 7.16
C GLU A 192 6.13 1.40 7.36
N VAL A 193 5.47 1.37 8.52
CA VAL A 193 4.56 2.43 8.98
C VAL A 193 5.27 3.20 10.10
N TYR A 194 5.26 4.53 10.04
CA TYR A 194 5.93 5.42 10.99
C TYR A 194 5.17 6.74 11.18
#